data_AF-A0A1G0MGS1-F1
#
_entry.id   AF-A0A1G0MGS1-F1
#
_cell.length_a   1.000
_cell.length_b   1.000
_cell.length_c   1.000
_cell.angle_alpha   90.00
_cell.angle_beta   90.00
_cell.angle_gamma   90.00
#
_symmetry.space_group_name_H-M   'P 1'
#
loop_
_entity.id
_entity.type
_entity.pdbx_description
1 polymer ?
#
loop_
_entity_poly.entity_id
_entity_poly.type
_entity_poly.pdbx_seq_one_letter_code
_entity_poly.pdbx_strand_id
1 'polypeptide(L)'
;MIVNLLTNAVQAIAASGVGSDVTLRATAWLDGVAVAIEDDGPGIPAELRERVFEPFFTTKPEGQGTGLGLAICNGIVAEHGGRLTLVDQASHGTVFRIELPGTAGRPEAQPAPLRAVGRLRVLVVDDEPHILHYMHATLSSWGHEVAVSVDGGEALDLLQREEFDVIISDLRMPRMSGQEFYEALARERPRAAHRMIFSTGDTVRGDALAFLEGLGRPYLRKPFSLAELRAVLAASEAREER
;
A
#
# COMPACT_ATOMS: atom_id res chain seq x y z
N MET A 1 -6.39 9.02 1.67
CA MET A 1 -6.95 10.03 0.74
C MET A 1 -8.17 9.53 -0.02
N ILE A 2 -8.04 8.55 -0.93
CA ILE A 2 -9.15 8.13 -1.82
C ILE A 2 -10.38 7.67 -1.02
N VAL A 3 -10.18 6.89 0.03
CA VAL A 3 -11.27 6.47 0.95
C VAL A 3 -12.04 7.67 1.50
N ASN A 4 -11.36 8.77 1.87
CA ASN A 4 -12.03 9.95 2.39
C ASN A 4 -12.91 10.64 1.33
N LEU A 5 -12.46 10.70 0.07
CA LEU A 5 -13.26 11.24 -1.03
C LEU A 5 -14.47 10.35 -1.33
N LEU A 6 -14.28 9.03 -1.36
CA LEU A 6 -15.37 8.06 -1.53
C LEU A 6 -16.39 8.13 -0.40
N THR A 7 -15.94 8.20 0.85
CA THR A 7 -16.82 8.34 2.02
C THR A 7 -17.60 9.65 1.97
N ASN A 8 -16.98 10.75 1.54
CA ASN A 8 -17.68 12.02 1.38
C ASN A 8 -18.78 11.95 0.31
N ALA A 9 -18.50 11.33 -0.84
CA ALA A 9 -19.48 11.10 -1.89
C ALA A 9 -20.68 10.27 -1.39
N VAL A 10 -20.42 9.11 -0.77
CA VAL A 10 -21.46 8.24 -0.21
C VAL A 10 -22.31 8.96 0.84
N GLN A 11 -21.68 9.75 1.71
CA GLN A 11 -22.38 10.52 2.74
C GLN A 11 -23.24 11.64 2.14
N ALA A 12 -22.77 12.31 1.08
CA ALA A 12 -23.53 13.37 0.41
C ALA A 12 -24.78 12.82 -0.30
N ILE A 13 -24.65 11.68 -0.97
CA ILE A 13 -25.78 10.96 -1.57
C ILE A 13 -26.78 10.53 -0.48
N ALA A 14 -26.29 9.86 0.57
CA ALA A 14 -27.16 9.35 1.64
C ALA A 14 -27.92 10.47 2.38
N ALA A 15 -27.29 11.61 2.61
CA ALA A 15 -27.90 12.74 3.33
C ALA A 15 -28.91 13.52 2.49
N SER A 16 -28.69 13.63 1.18
CA SER A 16 -29.58 14.36 0.28
C SER A 16 -30.70 13.51 -0.32
N GLY A 17 -30.50 12.20 -0.40
CA GLY A 17 -31.37 11.28 -1.15
C GLY A 17 -31.27 11.48 -2.67
N VAL A 18 -30.26 12.21 -3.14
CA VAL A 18 -30.01 12.49 -4.57
C VAL A 18 -28.76 11.74 -5.00
N GLY A 19 -28.85 11.06 -6.15
CA GLY A 19 -27.79 10.23 -6.69
C GLY A 19 -27.80 8.80 -6.16
N SER A 20 -27.05 7.92 -6.81
CA SER A 20 -26.85 6.52 -6.40
C SER A 20 -25.46 5.99 -6.68
N ASP A 21 -24.68 6.68 -7.52
CA ASP A 21 -23.47 6.15 -8.10
C ASP A 21 -22.25 6.97 -7.71
N VAL A 22 -21.19 6.25 -7.35
CA VAL A 22 -19.85 6.82 -7.15
C VAL A 22 -18.90 6.11 -8.11
N THR A 23 -18.31 6.86 -9.03
CA THR A 23 -17.38 6.37 -10.04
C THR A 23 -15.96 6.80 -9.70
N LEU A 24 -15.02 5.86 -9.73
CA LEU A 24 -13.59 6.14 -9.67
C LEU A 24 -12.97 5.83 -11.03
N ARG A 25 -12.24 6.79 -11.60
CA ARG A 25 -11.57 6.65 -12.90
C ARG A 25 -10.12 7.09 -12.79
N ALA A 26 -9.19 6.25 -13.23
CA ALA A 26 -7.79 6.62 -13.42
C ALA A 26 -7.50 6.81 -14.91
N THR A 27 -6.75 7.85 -15.26
CA THR A 27 -6.35 8.20 -16.63
C THR A 27 -4.89 8.64 -16.64
N ALA A 28 -4.19 8.44 -17.76
CA ALA A 28 -2.86 8.99 -17.95
C ALA A 28 -2.95 10.54 -17.98
N TRP A 29 -2.03 11.21 -17.27
CA TRP A 29 -1.96 12.67 -17.22
C TRP A 29 -0.51 13.11 -17.26
N LEU A 30 -0.09 13.77 -18.35
CA LEU A 30 1.31 14.06 -18.63
C LEU A 30 2.18 12.79 -18.55
N ASP A 31 3.17 12.77 -17.66
CA ASP A 31 4.02 11.63 -17.32
C ASP A 31 3.50 10.82 -16.13
N GLY A 32 2.37 11.22 -15.53
CA GLY A 32 1.79 10.64 -14.34
C GLY A 32 0.34 10.17 -14.51
N VAL A 33 -0.45 10.30 -13.44
CA VAL A 33 -1.82 9.77 -13.36
C VAL A 33 -2.78 10.84 -12.84
N ALA A 34 -3.95 10.93 -13.48
CA ALA A 34 -5.10 11.65 -12.96
C ALA A 34 -6.16 10.65 -12.49
N VAL A 35 -6.56 10.77 -11.23
CA VAL A 35 -7.65 10.00 -10.62
C VAL A 35 -8.83 10.93 -10.38
N ALA A 36 -9.97 10.63 -10.98
CA ALA A 36 -11.24 11.31 -10.77
C ALA A 36 -12.15 10.44 -9.88
N ILE A 37 -12.73 11.06 -8.85
CA ILE A 37 -13.79 10.50 -8.03
C ILE A 37 -15.03 11.35 -8.31
N GLU A 38 -16.02 10.74 -8.95
CA GLU A 38 -17.27 11.34 -9.39
C GLU A 38 -18.43 10.76 -8.59
N ASP A 39 -19.32 11.61 -8.10
CA ASP A 39 -20.64 11.22 -7.62
C ASP A 39 -21.74 11.95 -8.39
N ASP A 40 -22.90 11.33 -8.51
CA ASP A 40 -24.12 11.90 -9.08
C ASP A 40 -25.03 12.54 -8.01
N GLY A 41 -24.43 12.93 -6.88
CA GLY A 41 -25.12 13.50 -5.73
C GLY A 41 -25.57 14.95 -5.90
N PRO A 42 -25.84 15.67 -4.80
CA PRO A 42 -26.39 17.04 -4.84
C PRO A 42 -25.37 18.09 -5.34
N GLY A 43 -24.09 17.71 -5.46
CA GLY A 43 -23.00 18.62 -5.79
C GLY A 43 -22.61 19.55 -4.64
N ILE A 44 -21.59 20.36 -4.89
CA ILE A 44 -21.11 21.39 -3.96
C ILE A 44 -21.56 22.77 -4.47
N PRO A 45 -22.30 23.55 -3.66
CA PRO A 45 -22.69 24.93 -4.01
C PRO A 45 -21.48 25.81 -4.31
N ALA A 46 -21.59 26.70 -5.29
CA ALA A 46 -20.48 27.53 -5.78
C ALA A 46 -19.75 28.30 -4.66
N GLU A 47 -20.53 28.84 -3.72
CA GLU A 47 -20.05 29.60 -2.55
C GLU A 47 -19.15 28.78 -1.60
N LEU A 48 -19.29 27.46 -1.62
CA LEU A 48 -18.56 26.56 -0.72
C LEU A 48 -17.33 25.93 -1.39
N ARG A 49 -17.19 26.01 -2.71
CA ARG A 49 -16.17 25.29 -3.49
C ARG A 49 -14.73 25.64 -3.13
N GLU A 50 -14.47 26.89 -2.78
CA GLU A 50 -13.14 27.31 -2.33
C GLU A 50 -12.89 26.90 -0.88
N ARG A 51 -13.95 26.86 -0.08
CA ARG A 51 -13.90 26.62 1.36
C ARG A 51 -13.83 25.14 1.73
N VAL A 52 -14.22 24.22 0.83
CA VAL A 52 -14.21 22.78 1.13
C VAL A 52 -12.82 22.22 1.45
N PHE A 53 -11.75 22.94 1.07
CA PHE A 53 -10.37 22.58 1.40
C PHE A 53 -9.85 23.26 2.67
N GLU A 54 -10.61 24.16 3.29
CA GLU A 54 -10.22 24.83 4.53
C GLU A 54 -10.25 23.85 5.70
N PRO A 55 -9.20 23.81 6.55
CA PRO A 55 -9.23 23.02 7.77
C PRO A 55 -10.43 23.37 8.65
N PHE A 56 -11.07 22.35 9.22
CA PHE A 56 -12.24 22.46 10.10
C PHE A 56 -13.53 22.94 9.43
N PHE A 57 -13.52 23.20 8.13
CA PHE A 57 -14.75 23.52 7.40
C PHE A 57 -15.57 22.25 7.16
N THR A 58 -16.83 22.26 7.60
CA THR A 58 -17.78 21.16 7.40
C THR A 58 -19.20 21.69 7.35
N THR A 59 -20.03 21.10 6.48
CA THR A 59 -21.49 21.35 6.42
C THR A 59 -22.29 20.31 7.23
N LYS A 60 -21.60 19.33 7.84
CA LYS A 60 -22.21 18.24 8.61
C LYS A 60 -22.53 18.69 10.05
N PRO A 61 -23.52 18.07 10.71
CA PRO A 61 -23.84 18.36 12.11
C PRO A 61 -22.64 18.16 13.05
N GLU A 62 -22.66 18.86 14.19
CA GLU A 62 -21.61 18.74 15.21
C GLU A 62 -21.38 17.28 15.61
N GLY A 63 -20.11 16.85 15.59
CA GLY A 63 -19.70 15.48 15.89
C GLY A 63 -19.72 14.49 14.71
N GLN A 64 -20.25 14.85 13.54
CA GLN A 64 -20.33 13.95 12.36
C GLN A 64 -19.30 14.25 11.26
N GLY A 65 -18.51 15.31 11.41
CA GLY A 65 -17.43 15.65 10.50
C GLY A 65 -16.41 16.57 11.17
N THR A 66 -15.14 16.18 11.16
CA THR A 66 -14.05 16.99 11.73
C THR A 66 -13.66 18.18 10.84
N GLY A 67 -14.17 18.22 9.59
CA GLY A 67 -13.78 19.22 8.59
C GLY A 67 -12.31 19.14 8.16
N LEU A 68 -11.58 18.10 8.56
CA LEU A 68 -10.15 17.95 8.25
C LEU A 68 -9.88 17.08 7.03
N GLY A 69 -10.83 16.23 6.63
CA GLY A 69 -10.58 15.18 5.63
C GLY A 69 -10.05 15.72 4.29
N LEU A 70 -10.69 16.75 3.72
CA LEU A 70 -10.27 17.34 2.45
C LEU A 70 -8.98 18.15 2.56
N ALA A 71 -8.78 18.86 3.67
CA ALA A 71 -7.54 19.59 3.93
C ALA A 71 -6.33 18.64 4.04
N ILE A 72 -6.49 17.51 4.74
CA ILE A 72 -5.47 16.45 4.83
C ILE A 72 -5.21 15.83 3.45
N CYS A 73 -6.27 15.55 2.68
CA CYS A 73 -6.12 15.03 1.32
C CYS A 73 -5.33 15.99 0.44
N ASN A 74 -5.64 17.30 0.48
CA ASN A 74 -4.93 18.31 -0.27
C ASN A 74 -3.44 18.40 0.14
N GLY A 75 -3.13 18.33 1.43
CA GLY A 75 -1.76 18.30 1.94
C GLY A 75 -0.96 17.08 1.45
N ILE A 76 -1.54 15.88 1.55
CA ILE A 76 -0.91 14.64 1.06
C ILE A 76 -0.62 14.74 -0.45
N VAL A 77 -1.57 15.22 -1.25
CA VAL A 77 -1.38 15.35 -2.70
C VAL A 77 -0.28 16.37 -3.03
N ALA A 78 -0.26 17.50 -2.33
CA ALA A 78 0.78 18.51 -2.50
C ALA A 78 2.18 17.98 -2.11
N GLU A 79 2.28 17.18 -1.05
CA GLU A 79 3.52 16.51 -0.63
C GLU A 79 4.06 15.55 -1.70
N HIS A 80 3.17 14.95 -2.50
CA HIS A 80 3.53 14.12 -3.65
C HIS A 80 3.73 14.91 -4.96
N GLY A 81 3.85 16.25 -4.88
CA GLY A 81 4.03 17.12 -6.05
C GLY A 81 2.80 17.21 -6.96
N GLY A 82 1.65 16.72 -6.50
CA GLY A 82 0.40 16.69 -7.23
C GLY A 82 -0.52 17.86 -6.94
N ARG A 83 -1.75 17.75 -7.45
CA ARG A 83 -2.84 18.71 -7.23
C ARG A 83 -4.16 17.99 -6.99
N LEU A 84 -4.87 18.39 -5.94
CA LEU A 84 -6.27 18.03 -5.74
C LEU A 84 -7.14 19.21 -6.21
N THR A 85 -8.09 18.94 -7.10
CA THR A 85 -9.00 19.95 -7.66
C THR A 85 -10.43 19.48 -7.56
N LEU A 86 -11.35 20.41 -7.32
CA LEU A 86 -12.77 20.22 -7.57
C LEU A 86 -13.04 20.66 -9.01
N VAL A 87 -13.51 19.75 -9.86
CA VAL A 87 -13.79 20.04 -11.27
C VAL A 87 -15.14 20.76 -11.35
N ASP A 88 -15.15 21.91 -12.01
CA ASP A 88 -16.38 22.62 -12.32
C ASP A 88 -17.07 21.91 -13.49
N GLN A 89 -18.31 21.47 -13.28
CA GLN A 89 -19.08 20.73 -14.25
C GLN A 89 -20.51 21.25 -14.31
N ALA A 90 -21.07 21.26 -15.51
CA ALA A 90 -22.40 21.78 -15.78
C ALA A 90 -23.53 20.84 -15.30
N SER A 91 -23.20 19.58 -15.00
CA SER A 91 -24.11 18.54 -14.52
C SER A 91 -24.24 18.50 -13.00
N HIS A 92 -25.25 17.78 -12.51
CA HIS A 92 -25.40 17.46 -11.08
C HIS A 92 -24.23 16.59 -10.61
N GLY A 93 -23.95 16.59 -9.30
CA GLY A 93 -22.88 15.79 -8.70
C GLY A 93 -21.57 16.53 -8.42
N THR A 94 -20.58 15.77 -7.95
CA THR A 94 -19.26 16.30 -7.55
C THR A 94 -18.14 15.49 -8.20
N VAL A 95 -17.13 16.17 -8.75
CA VAL A 95 -15.92 15.50 -9.25
C VAL A 95 -14.69 16.07 -8.56
N PHE A 96 -14.05 15.25 -7.73
CA PHE A 96 -12.70 15.53 -7.24
C PHE A 96 -11.68 14.87 -8.15
N ARG A 97 -10.72 15.66 -8.63
CA ARG A 97 -9.63 15.21 -9.49
C ARG A 97 -8.30 15.38 -8.78
N ILE A 98 -7.61 14.26 -8.61
CA ILE A 98 -6.23 14.17 -8.10
C ILE A 98 -5.31 14.01 -9.30
N GLU A 99 -4.40 14.94 -9.49
CA GLU A 99 -3.32 14.85 -10.48
C GLU A 99 -2.02 14.57 -9.74
N LEU A 100 -1.30 13.51 -10.09
CA LEU A 100 0.02 13.19 -9.54
C LEU A 100 1.02 13.12 -10.69
N PRO A 101 2.17 13.82 -10.58
CA PRO A 101 3.22 13.71 -11.59
C PRO A 101 3.76 12.29 -11.63
N GLY A 102 4.24 11.88 -12.80
CA GLY A 102 5.05 10.67 -12.88
C GLY A 102 6.28 10.86 -12.02
N THR A 103 6.73 9.82 -11.32
CA THR A 103 8.14 9.86 -10.94
C THR A 103 8.90 9.86 -12.26
N ALA A 104 9.74 10.88 -12.50
CA ALA A 104 10.77 10.83 -13.52
C ALA A 104 11.84 9.78 -13.15
N GLY A 105 11.43 8.59 -12.71
CA GLY A 105 12.14 7.37 -12.95
C GLY A 105 11.79 6.96 -14.36
N ARG A 106 12.81 6.94 -15.22
CA ARG A 106 12.92 6.14 -16.46
C ARG A 106 11.73 5.18 -16.61
N PRO A 107 10.99 5.18 -17.73
CA PRO A 107 9.87 4.25 -17.91
C PRO A 107 10.40 2.90 -17.46
N GLU A 108 9.84 2.37 -16.38
CA GLU A 108 10.23 1.07 -15.91
C GLU A 108 9.93 0.20 -17.11
N ALA A 109 10.99 -0.22 -17.79
CA ALA A 109 10.87 -0.97 -19.01
C ALA A 109 9.89 -2.07 -18.64
N GLN A 110 8.73 -2.12 -19.32
CA GLN A 110 7.85 -3.27 -19.21
C GLN A 110 8.80 -4.45 -19.21
N PRO A 111 8.89 -5.22 -18.11
CA PRO A 111 9.88 -6.26 -18.05
C PRO A 111 9.58 -7.12 -19.26
N ALA A 112 10.50 -7.11 -20.24
CA ALA A 112 10.41 -7.92 -21.44
C ALA A 112 9.93 -9.28 -20.97
N PRO A 113 8.84 -9.85 -21.54
CA PRO A 113 8.08 -10.94 -20.93
C PRO A 113 9.06 -11.90 -20.28
N LEU A 114 9.16 -11.76 -18.95
CA LEU A 114 10.27 -12.36 -18.24
C LEU A 114 10.07 -13.86 -18.38
N ARG A 115 11.15 -14.57 -18.70
CA ARG A 115 11.21 -16.02 -18.55
C ARG A 115 10.45 -16.38 -17.29
N ALA A 116 9.54 -17.35 -17.40
CA ALA A 116 8.71 -17.83 -16.30
C ALA A 116 9.54 -17.85 -15.02
N VAL A 117 9.27 -16.89 -14.14
CA VAL A 117 9.72 -16.94 -12.76
C VAL A 117 9.21 -18.28 -12.24
N GLY A 118 10.06 -19.07 -11.59
CA GLY A 118 9.63 -20.35 -11.06
C GLY A 118 8.44 -20.13 -10.12
N ARG A 119 7.55 -21.12 -10.00
CA ARG A 119 6.49 -21.04 -8.99
C ARG A 119 7.11 -21.15 -7.60
N LEU A 120 7.44 -20.01 -6.99
CA LEU A 120 7.91 -19.94 -5.60
C LEU A 120 6.78 -20.14 -4.59
N ARG A 121 7.12 -20.75 -3.45
CA ARG A 121 6.33 -20.81 -2.23
C ARG A 121 6.79 -19.70 -1.29
N VAL A 122 5.95 -18.68 -1.10
CA VAL A 122 6.26 -17.48 -0.32
C VAL A 122 5.44 -17.47 0.96
N LEU A 123 6.09 -17.31 2.11
CA LEU A 123 5.43 -17.03 3.38
C LEU A 123 5.49 -15.54 3.67
N VAL A 124 4.35 -14.90 3.92
CA VAL A 124 4.27 -13.49 4.31
C VAL A 124 3.81 -13.39 5.76
N VAL A 125 4.56 -12.67 6.59
CA VAL A 125 4.30 -12.49 8.03
C VAL A 125 4.17 -11.01 8.34
N ASP A 126 2.97 -10.57 8.71
CA ASP A 126 2.66 -9.17 8.99
C ASP A 126 1.41 -9.12 9.88
N ASP A 127 1.40 -8.30 10.93
CA ASP A 127 0.29 -8.24 11.87
C ASP A 127 -0.92 -7.46 11.35
N GLU A 128 -0.78 -6.77 10.21
CA GLU A 128 -1.84 -6.02 9.58
C GLU A 128 -2.56 -6.86 8.51
N PRO A 129 -3.83 -7.29 8.72
CA PRO A 129 -4.52 -8.23 7.80
C PRO A 129 -4.68 -7.69 6.37
N HIS A 130 -4.74 -6.37 6.21
CA HIS A 130 -4.86 -5.75 4.90
C HIS A 130 -3.54 -5.80 4.11
N ILE A 131 -2.39 -5.75 4.78
CA ILE A 131 -1.08 -5.95 4.16
C ILE A 131 -0.95 -7.39 3.70
N LEU A 132 -1.33 -8.36 4.54
CA LEU A 132 -1.36 -9.77 4.17
C LEU A 132 -2.25 -10.03 2.95
N HIS A 133 -3.46 -9.46 2.93
CA HIS A 133 -4.37 -9.59 1.79
C HIS A 133 -3.77 -9.03 0.50
N TYR A 134 -3.19 -7.83 0.57
CA TYR A 134 -2.53 -7.18 -0.57
C TYR A 134 -1.34 -7.98 -1.09
N MET A 135 -0.47 -8.46 -0.20
CA MET A 135 0.70 -9.28 -0.55
C MET A 135 0.28 -10.62 -1.15
N HIS A 136 -0.71 -11.30 -0.57
CA HIS A 136 -1.25 -12.54 -1.13
C HIS A 136 -1.80 -12.33 -2.54
N ALA A 137 -2.64 -11.32 -2.76
CA ALA A 137 -3.22 -11.02 -4.07
C ALA A 137 -2.12 -10.70 -5.10
N THR A 138 -1.15 -9.85 -4.73
CA THR A 138 -0.05 -9.42 -5.61
C THR A 138 0.83 -10.60 -6.01
N LEU A 139 1.35 -11.36 -5.06
CA LEU A 139 2.27 -12.46 -5.31
C LEU A 139 1.58 -13.64 -6.03
N SER A 140 0.32 -13.92 -5.69
CA SER A 140 -0.49 -14.93 -6.40
C SER A 140 -0.73 -14.53 -7.85
N SER A 141 -0.96 -13.23 -8.13
CA SER A 141 -1.11 -12.73 -9.51
C SER A 141 0.15 -12.90 -10.36
N TRP A 142 1.32 -13.02 -9.71
CA TRP A 142 2.60 -13.31 -10.35
C TRP A 142 2.86 -14.80 -10.53
N GLY A 143 1.95 -15.66 -10.07
CA GLY A 143 2.01 -17.12 -10.23
C GLY A 143 2.66 -17.86 -9.06
N HIS A 144 2.92 -17.21 -7.93
CA HIS A 144 3.48 -17.83 -6.73
C HIS A 144 2.41 -18.52 -5.87
N GLU A 145 2.82 -19.49 -5.06
CA GLU A 145 2.02 -20.06 -3.98
C GLU A 145 2.30 -19.27 -2.71
N VAL A 146 1.28 -18.70 -2.08
CA VAL A 146 1.47 -17.75 -0.98
C VAL A 146 0.76 -18.23 0.27
N ALA A 147 1.50 -18.39 1.36
CA ALA A 147 0.96 -18.54 2.71
C ALA A 147 1.09 -17.21 3.45
N VAL A 148 0.15 -16.94 4.36
CA VAL A 148 0.14 -15.73 5.18
C VAL A 148 0.05 -16.10 6.65
N SER A 149 0.65 -15.28 7.52
CA SER A 149 0.56 -15.40 8.97
C SER A 149 0.55 -14.03 9.63
N VAL A 150 -0.16 -13.89 10.73
CA VAL A 150 -0.30 -12.61 11.47
C VAL A 150 0.78 -12.41 12.54
N ASP A 151 1.62 -13.40 12.80
CA ASP A 151 2.69 -13.31 13.80
C ASP A 151 3.80 -14.36 13.62
N GLY A 152 4.95 -14.11 14.25
CA GLY A 152 6.10 -15.01 14.17
C GLY A 152 5.89 -16.41 14.75
N GLY A 153 4.98 -16.59 15.71
CA GLY A 153 4.69 -17.90 16.31
C GLY A 153 3.92 -18.80 15.37
N GLU A 154 2.83 -18.30 14.79
CA GLU A 154 2.08 -19.02 13.74
C GLU A 154 2.98 -19.27 12.51
N ALA A 155 3.83 -18.32 12.14
CA ALA A 155 4.81 -18.50 11.06
C ALA A 155 5.80 -19.66 11.34
N LEU A 156 6.27 -19.80 12.59
CA LEU A 156 7.12 -20.94 12.99
C LEU A 156 6.36 -22.27 12.89
N ASP A 157 5.10 -22.32 13.33
CA ASP A 157 4.26 -23.52 13.22
C ASP A 157 4.04 -23.94 11.76
N LEU A 158 3.85 -22.98 10.85
CA LEU A 158 3.78 -23.24 9.41
C LEU A 158 5.10 -23.76 8.86
N LEU A 159 6.22 -23.14 9.23
CA LEU A 159 7.56 -23.57 8.83
C LEU A 159 7.92 -24.96 9.37
N GLN A 160 7.28 -25.44 10.43
CA GLN A 160 7.48 -26.82 10.87
C GLN A 160 6.89 -27.84 9.90
N ARG A 161 5.77 -27.48 9.25
CA ARG A 161 4.97 -28.38 8.41
C ARG A 161 5.31 -28.26 6.93
N GLU A 162 5.79 -27.09 6.52
CA GLU A 162 5.95 -26.72 5.13
C GLU A 162 7.29 -26.01 4.88
N GLU A 163 7.81 -26.15 3.66
CA GLU A 163 9.03 -25.47 3.20
C GLU A 163 8.65 -24.28 2.30
N PHE A 164 9.30 -23.15 2.54
CA PHE A 164 9.12 -21.93 1.76
C PHE A 164 10.45 -21.52 1.12
N ASP A 165 10.37 -21.05 -0.12
CA ASP A 165 11.51 -20.58 -0.90
C ASP A 165 11.87 -19.14 -0.49
N VAL A 166 10.87 -18.37 -0.06
CA VAL A 166 11.04 -17.01 0.44
C VAL A 166 10.12 -16.76 1.63
N ILE A 167 10.65 -16.08 2.66
CA ILE A 167 9.86 -15.60 3.79
C ILE A 167 9.94 -14.08 3.79
N ILE A 168 8.82 -13.36 3.78
CA ILE A 168 8.77 -11.91 3.90
C ILE A 168 8.14 -11.60 5.25
N SER A 169 8.82 -10.85 6.11
CA SER A 169 8.33 -10.56 7.46
C SER A 169 8.44 -9.09 7.78
N ASP A 170 7.41 -8.50 8.39
CA ASP A 170 7.59 -7.24 9.09
C ASP A 170 8.61 -7.43 10.22
N LEU A 171 9.42 -6.41 10.45
CA LEU A 171 10.33 -6.33 11.58
C LEU A 171 9.57 -6.06 12.88
N ARG A 172 8.52 -5.23 12.85
CA ARG A 172 7.75 -4.85 14.04
C ARG A 172 6.40 -5.54 14.02
N MET A 173 6.28 -6.57 14.85
CA MET A 173 5.02 -7.28 15.07
C MET A 173 4.79 -7.45 16.57
N PRO A 174 3.53 -7.47 17.05
CA PRO A 174 3.18 -7.75 18.43
C PRO A 174 3.47 -9.22 18.79
N ARG A 175 3.68 -9.49 20.08
CA ARG A 175 4.02 -10.80 20.68
C ARG A 175 5.38 -11.36 20.31
N MET A 176 5.71 -11.41 19.02
CA MET A 176 6.99 -11.87 18.50
C MET A 176 7.41 -10.99 17.33
N SER A 177 8.48 -10.23 17.51
CA SER A 177 9.03 -9.37 16.47
C SER A 177 9.66 -10.18 15.34
N GLY A 178 9.82 -9.56 14.17
CA GLY A 178 10.51 -10.19 13.04
C GLY A 178 11.96 -10.55 13.38
N GLN A 179 12.62 -9.78 14.25
CA GLN A 179 13.96 -10.10 14.74
C GLN A 179 13.96 -11.36 15.60
N GLU A 180 13.09 -11.46 16.60
CA GLU A 180 12.96 -12.66 17.44
C GLU A 180 12.60 -13.89 16.61
N PHE A 181 11.72 -13.71 15.61
CA PHE A 181 11.36 -14.75 14.66
C PHE A 181 12.56 -15.23 13.84
N TYR A 182 13.36 -14.31 13.30
CA TYR A 182 14.59 -14.65 12.61
C TYR A 182 15.60 -15.38 13.51
N GLU A 183 15.79 -14.91 14.74
CA GLU A 183 16.74 -15.54 15.68
C GLU A 183 16.30 -16.95 16.07
N ALA A 184 15.00 -17.17 16.29
CA ALA A 184 14.45 -18.50 16.50
C ALA A 184 14.67 -19.40 15.28
N LEU A 185 14.38 -18.89 14.08
CA LEU A 185 14.55 -19.62 12.83
C LEU A 185 16.03 -19.91 12.54
N ALA A 186 16.94 -19.00 12.87
CA ALA A 186 18.38 -19.18 12.66
C ALA A 186 18.97 -20.27 13.57
N ARG A 187 18.39 -20.50 14.75
CA ARG A 187 18.78 -21.61 15.64
C ARG A 187 18.27 -22.95 15.16
N GLU A 188 17.02 -23.01 14.70
CA GLU A 188 16.32 -24.27 14.40
C GLU A 188 16.41 -24.69 12.93
N ARG A 189 16.30 -23.72 12.01
CA ARG A 189 16.35 -23.91 10.56
C ARG A 189 17.17 -22.81 9.87
N PRO A 190 18.51 -22.86 9.97
CA PRO A 190 19.39 -21.85 9.38
C PRO A 190 19.11 -21.59 7.89
N ARG A 191 18.78 -22.62 7.11
CA ARG A 191 18.43 -22.49 5.69
C ARG A 191 17.17 -21.65 5.45
N ALA A 192 16.13 -21.83 6.26
CA ALA A 192 14.92 -21.02 6.16
C ALA A 192 15.19 -19.57 6.60
N ALA A 193 15.99 -19.37 7.65
CA ALA A 193 16.44 -18.04 8.04
C ALA A 193 17.19 -17.32 6.90
N HIS A 194 18.02 -18.04 6.13
CA HIS A 194 18.70 -17.51 4.95
C HIS A 194 17.79 -17.12 3.78
N ARG A 195 16.50 -17.44 3.83
CA ARG A 195 15.47 -17.06 2.84
C ARG A 195 14.56 -15.92 3.30
N MET A 196 14.77 -15.39 4.50
CA MET A 196 13.93 -14.35 5.08
C MET A 196 14.26 -12.94 4.57
N ILE A 197 13.27 -12.13 4.22
CA ILE A 197 13.41 -10.74 3.80
C ILE A 197 12.62 -9.92 4.80
N PHE A 198 13.24 -8.88 5.34
CA PHE A 198 12.56 -7.98 6.26
C PHE A 198 11.85 -6.87 5.52
N SER A 199 10.63 -6.56 5.92
CA SER A 199 9.91 -5.34 5.55
C SER A 199 9.98 -4.35 6.72
N THR A 200 10.37 -3.11 6.45
CA THR A 200 10.74 -2.14 7.51
C THR A 200 10.07 -0.79 7.29
N GLY A 201 9.40 -0.21 8.27
CA GLY A 201 8.85 1.16 8.19
C GLY A 201 9.89 2.29 8.24
N ASP A 202 9.48 3.53 7.91
CA ASP A 202 10.34 4.73 7.82
C ASP A 202 11.09 5.15 9.10
N THR A 203 10.84 4.50 10.23
CA THR A 203 11.46 4.79 11.53
C THR A 203 12.49 3.74 11.98
N VAL A 204 13.19 3.08 11.06
CA VAL A 204 14.36 2.26 11.44
C VAL A 204 15.49 3.18 11.91
N ARG A 205 15.61 3.37 13.23
CA ARG A 205 16.73 4.06 13.88
C ARG A 205 17.32 3.14 14.94
N GLY A 206 18.65 3.18 15.11
CA GLY A 206 19.35 2.43 16.13
C GLY A 206 19.52 0.94 15.81
N ASP A 207 19.24 0.09 16.78
CA ASP A 207 19.62 -1.34 16.81
C ASP A 207 19.04 -2.17 15.66
N ALA A 208 17.84 -1.81 15.18
CA ALA A 208 17.18 -2.48 14.06
C ALA A 208 17.93 -2.34 12.73
N LEU A 209 18.54 -1.17 12.47
CA LEU A 209 19.32 -0.96 11.24
C LEU A 209 20.67 -1.69 11.35
N ALA A 210 21.31 -1.62 12.52
CA ALA A 210 22.55 -2.34 12.79
C ALA A 210 22.38 -3.86 12.66
N PHE A 211 21.23 -4.39 13.10
CA PHE A 211 20.85 -5.79 12.89
C PHE A 211 20.77 -6.13 11.39
N LEU A 212 20.01 -5.36 10.61
CA LEU A 212 19.84 -5.60 9.17
C LEU A 212 21.15 -5.49 8.39
N GLU A 213 21.96 -4.47 8.69
CA GLU A 213 23.29 -4.28 8.10
C GLU A 213 24.25 -5.41 8.49
N GLY A 214 24.22 -5.84 9.76
CA GLY A 214 25.01 -6.97 10.26
C GLY A 214 24.65 -8.31 9.64
N LEU A 215 23.41 -8.48 9.19
CA LEU A 215 22.98 -9.67 8.46
C LEU A 215 23.49 -9.68 7.01
N GLY A 216 23.72 -8.51 6.40
CA GLY A 216 24.14 -8.41 4.99
C GLY A 216 23.09 -8.94 4.00
N ARG A 217 21.79 -8.86 4.37
CA ARG A 217 20.68 -9.44 3.61
C ARG A 217 19.77 -8.36 3.03
N PRO A 218 19.10 -8.62 1.88
CA PRO A 218 18.17 -7.67 1.30
C PRO A 218 16.98 -7.45 2.23
N TYR A 219 16.55 -6.20 2.34
CA TYR A 219 15.37 -5.77 3.08
C TYR A 219 14.55 -4.78 2.24
N LEU A 220 13.25 -4.72 2.48
CA LEU A 220 12.30 -3.84 1.82
C LEU A 220 11.93 -2.70 2.76
N ARG A 221 12.09 -1.46 2.31
CA ARG A 221 11.67 -0.28 3.08
C ARG A 221 10.23 0.08 2.72
N LYS A 222 9.32 0.05 3.69
CA LYS A 222 7.95 0.55 3.56
C LYS A 222 7.99 2.10 3.56
N PRO A 223 7.32 2.77 2.60
CA PRO A 223 6.60 2.18 1.47
C PRO A 223 7.56 1.70 0.35
N PHE A 224 7.37 0.46 -0.12
CA PHE A 224 8.13 -0.12 -1.24
C PHE A 224 7.23 -0.28 -2.48
N SER A 225 7.85 -0.20 -3.66
CA SER A 225 7.22 -0.42 -4.95
C SER A 225 7.13 -1.91 -5.31
N LEU A 226 6.21 -2.26 -6.22
CA LEU A 226 6.13 -3.62 -6.78
C LEU A 226 7.41 -4.02 -7.52
N ALA A 227 8.10 -3.05 -8.12
CA ALA A 227 9.39 -3.20 -8.75
C ALA A 227 10.46 -3.73 -7.77
N GLU A 228 10.56 -3.07 -6.61
CA GLU A 228 11.50 -3.46 -5.55
C GLU A 228 11.18 -4.84 -5.00
N LEU A 229 9.91 -5.14 -4.72
CA LEU A 229 9.48 -6.46 -4.28
C LEU A 229 9.89 -7.54 -5.30
N ARG A 230 9.63 -7.30 -6.60
CA ARG A 230 10.00 -8.23 -7.67
C ARG A 230 11.52 -8.40 -7.80
N ALA A 231 12.29 -7.32 -7.69
CA ALA A 231 13.74 -7.36 -7.76
C ALA A 231 14.34 -8.20 -6.61
N VAL A 232 13.80 -8.06 -5.40
CA VAL A 232 14.24 -8.85 -4.25
C VAL A 232 13.87 -10.33 -4.43
N LEU A 233 12.68 -10.65 -4.94
CA LEU A 233 12.30 -12.05 -5.22
C LEU A 233 13.20 -12.69 -6.28
N ALA A 234 13.49 -11.99 -7.37
CA ALA A 234 14.40 -12.48 -8.42
C ALA A 234 15.83 -12.71 -7.89
N ALA A 235 16.29 -11.87 -6.96
CA ALA A 235 17.59 -12.04 -6.32
C ALA A 235 17.64 -13.26 -5.37
N SER A 236 16.49 -13.68 -4.83
CA SER A 236 16.38 -14.89 -4.00
C SER A 236 16.43 -16.16 -4.86
N GLU A 237 15.77 -16.20 -6.03
CA GLU A 237 15.85 -17.33 -6.96
C GLU A 237 17.28 -17.64 -7.43
N ALA A 238 18.03 -16.60 -7.82
CA ALA A 238 19.38 -16.74 -8.33
C ALA A 238 20.40 -17.30 -7.31
N ARG A 239 20.04 -17.35 -6.02
CA ARG A 239 20.87 -17.91 -4.96
C ARG A 239 20.64 -19.40 -4.72
N GLU A 240 19.54 -19.97 -5.21
CA GLU A 240 19.26 -21.41 -5.06
C GLU A 240 19.85 -22.25 -6.19
N GLU A 241 20.20 -21.64 -7.32
CA GLU A 241 20.85 -22.31 -8.46
C GLU A 241 22.40 -22.42 -8.33
N ARG A 242 23.00 -21.95 -7.22
CA ARG A 242 24.45 -22.01 -6.96
C ARG A 242 24.80 -22.91 -5.79
#